data_AF-A0ABD1ULU5-F1
#
_entry.id   AF-A0ABD1ULU5-F1
#
_cell.length_a   1.000
_cell.length_b   1.000
_cell.length_c   1.000
_cell.angle_alpha   90.00
_cell.angle_beta   90.00
_cell.angle_gamma   90.00
#
_symmetry.space_group_name_H-M   'P 1'
#
loop_
_entity.id
_entity.type
_entity.pdbx_description
1 polymer ?
#
loop_
_entity_poly.entity_id
_entity_poly.type
_entity_poly.pdbx_seq_one_letter_code
_entity_poly.pdbx_strand_id
1 'polypeptide(L)'
;MISDIVQLNDIRQKEGEIVKSYFKRLSNVINKIETVADEKALDAFVSGLHMHTPFWRDVQNSQPKTYSQLVDLVQREIWSKETIKNREKAEKERRDRYRREM
;
A
#
# COMPACT_ATOMS: atom_id res chain seq x y z
N MET A 1 -15.24 -23.37 10.79
CA MET A 1 -14.26 -22.26 10.77
C MET A 1 -13.55 -22.32 9.43
N ILE A 2 -13.84 -21.39 8.53
CA ILE A 2 -12.97 -21.14 7.37
C ILE A 2 -11.66 -20.63 7.98
N SER A 3 -10.54 -21.32 7.76
CA SER A 3 -9.30 -20.99 8.47
C SER A 3 -8.86 -19.56 8.14
N ASP A 4 -8.33 -18.84 9.13
CA ASP A 4 -7.99 -17.42 8.96
C ASP A 4 -6.93 -17.18 7.87
N ILE A 5 -6.16 -18.22 7.52
CA ILE A 5 -5.20 -18.22 6.40
C ILE A 5 -5.91 -18.14 5.03
N VAL A 6 -7.09 -18.75 4.88
CA VAL A 6 -7.89 -18.63 3.64
C VAL A 6 -8.35 -17.18 3.46
N GLN A 7 -8.76 -16.52 4.56
CA GLN A 7 -9.15 -15.11 4.53
C GLN A 7 -8.00 -14.18 4.13
N LEU A 8 -6.76 -14.51 4.53
CA LEU A 8 -5.58 -13.72 4.17
C LEU A 8 -5.34 -13.69 2.65
N ASN A 9 -5.45 -14.85 2.00
CA ASN A 9 -5.19 -15.00 0.55
C ASN A 9 -6.31 -14.44 -0.35
N ASP A 10 -7.49 -14.20 0.22
CA ASP A 10 -8.62 -13.59 -0.50
C ASP A 10 -8.54 -12.05 -0.51
N ILE A 11 -7.66 -11.45 0.29
CA ILE A 11 -7.49 -10.00 0.34
C ILE A 11 -6.63 -9.57 -0.84
N ARG A 12 -7.29 -9.24 -1.95
CA ARG A 12 -6.66 -8.63 -3.13
C ARG A 12 -6.79 -7.11 -3.10
N GLN A 13 -5.79 -6.43 -3.66
CA GLN A 13 -5.86 -5.02 -3.99
C GLN A 13 -6.91 -4.84 -5.09
N LYS A 14 -7.90 -3.97 -4.84
CA LYS A 14 -8.96 -3.71 -5.83
C LYS A 14 -8.43 -2.80 -6.94
N GLU A 15 -9.08 -2.84 -8.10
CA GLU A 15 -8.78 -1.89 -9.18
C GLU A 15 -8.99 -0.45 -8.69
N GLY A 16 -8.02 0.43 -8.97
CA GLY A 16 -8.01 1.82 -8.50
C GLY A 16 -7.72 2.01 -7.00
N GLU A 17 -7.60 0.96 -6.20
CA GLU A 17 -7.26 1.07 -4.79
C GLU A 17 -5.79 1.44 -4.60
N ILE A 18 -5.53 2.49 -3.82
CA ILE A 18 -4.16 2.88 -3.47
C ILE A 18 -3.53 1.88 -2.49
N VAL A 19 -2.21 1.70 -2.59
CA VAL A 19 -1.42 0.76 -1.77
C VAL A 19 -1.66 0.96 -0.27
N LYS A 20 -1.77 2.21 0.19
CA LYS A 20 -2.08 2.55 1.59
C LYS A 20 -3.36 1.89 2.11
N SER A 21 -4.43 1.92 1.31
CA SER A 21 -5.73 1.34 1.67
C SER A 21 -5.64 -0.17 1.72
N TYR A 22 -5.06 -0.76 0.68
CA TYR A 22 -4.87 -2.20 0.57
C TYR A 22 -4.03 -2.75 1.74
N PHE A 23 -2.87 -2.14 2.00
CA PHE A 23 -1.99 -2.52 3.11
C PHE A 23 -2.73 -2.46 4.46
N LYS A 24 -3.48 -1.39 4.73
CA LYS A 24 -4.27 -1.27 5.96
C LYS A 24 -5.29 -2.41 6.11
N ARG A 25 -5.98 -2.80 5.04
CA ARG A 25 -6.94 -3.92 5.08
C ARG A 25 -6.25 -5.24 5.38
N LEU A 26 -5.13 -5.52 4.71
CA LEU A 26 -4.38 -6.76 4.93
C LEU A 26 -3.79 -6.82 6.34
N SER A 27 -3.12 -5.75 6.79
CA SER A 27 -2.51 -5.70 8.14
C SER A 27 -3.55 -5.86 9.25
N ASN A 28 -4.77 -5.32 9.07
CA ASN A 28 -5.86 -5.52 10.03
C ASN A 28 -6.29 -6.99 10.15
N VAL A 29 -6.11 -7.79 9.09
CA VAL A 29 -6.43 -9.22 9.12
C VAL A 29 -5.26 -10.01 9.68
N ILE A 30 -4.02 -9.69 9.29
CA ILE A 30 -2.80 -10.27 9.87
C ILE A 30 -2.80 -10.12 11.40
N ASN A 31 -3.09 -8.92 11.90
CA ASN A 31 -3.10 -8.64 13.35
C ASN A 31 -4.20 -9.37 14.13
N LYS A 32 -5.23 -9.90 13.46
CA LYS A 32 -6.27 -10.71 14.10
C LYS A 32 -5.87 -12.17 14.23
N ILE A 33 -4.85 -12.59 13.51
CA ILE A 33 -4.35 -13.96 13.50
C ILE A 33 -3.18 -14.02 14.49
N GLU A 34 -3.31 -14.87 15.51
CA GLU A 34 -2.41 -14.90 16.68
C GLU A 34 -0.92 -15.07 16.30
N THR A 35 -0.62 -15.81 15.23
CA THR A 35 0.73 -15.99 14.70
C THR A 35 0.71 -16.22 13.19
N VAL A 36 0.85 -15.15 12.40
CA VAL A 36 1.15 -15.27 10.96
C VAL A 36 2.66 -15.32 10.79
N ALA A 37 3.17 -16.36 10.15
CA ALA A 37 4.58 -16.41 9.76
C ALA A 37 4.90 -15.29 8.76
N ASP A 38 6.07 -14.66 8.92
CA ASP A 38 6.50 -13.52 8.11
C ASP A 38 6.44 -13.82 6.60
N GLU A 39 6.86 -15.04 6.21
CA GLU A 39 6.79 -15.55 4.85
C GLU A 39 5.36 -15.63 4.31
N LYS A 40 4.38 -16.00 5.14
CA LYS A 40 2.97 -16.08 4.76
C LYS A 40 2.35 -14.69 4.60
N ALA A 41 2.71 -13.75 5.47
CA ALA A 41 2.29 -12.36 5.35
C ALA A 41 2.86 -11.72 4.08
N LEU A 42 4.14 -11.98 3.80
CA LEU A 42 4.83 -11.55 2.59
C LEU A 42 4.16 -12.11 1.33
N ASP A 43 3.99 -13.44 1.27
CA ASP A 43 3.38 -14.13 0.13
C ASP A 43 1.96 -13.64 -0.14
N ALA A 44 1.12 -13.53 0.91
CA ALA A 44 -0.24 -13.03 0.77
C ALA A 44 -0.27 -11.58 0.27
N PHE A 45 0.61 -10.71 0.79
CA PHE A 45 0.65 -9.33 0.33
C PHE A 45 1.06 -9.24 -1.14
N VAL A 46 2.16 -9.90 -1.53
CA VAL A 46 2.71 -9.85 -2.89
C VAL A 46 1.72 -10.46 -3.89
N SER A 47 1.16 -11.62 -3.57
CA SER A 47 0.14 -12.28 -4.38
C SER A 47 -1.11 -11.43 -4.52
N GLY A 48 -1.50 -10.69 -3.47
CA GLY A 48 -2.67 -9.83 -3.49
C GLY A 48 -2.49 -8.48 -4.20
N LEU A 49 -1.27 -8.09 -4.58
CA LEU A 49 -1.03 -6.84 -5.30
C LEU A 49 -1.63 -6.84 -6.71
N HIS A 50 -2.11 -5.68 -7.12
CA HIS A 50 -2.56 -5.49 -8.50
C HIS A 50 -1.33 -5.35 -9.43
N MET A 51 -1.17 -6.32 -10.33
CA MET A 51 0.04 -6.51 -11.16
C MET A 51 0.35 -5.35 -12.12
N HIS A 52 -0.61 -4.46 -12.37
CA HIS A 52 -0.44 -3.35 -13.31
C HIS A 52 -0.16 -2.00 -12.63
N THR A 53 0.32 -2.02 -11.38
CA THR A 53 0.68 -0.79 -10.65
C THR A 53 2.19 -0.53 -10.68
N PRO A 54 2.63 0.75 -10.65
CA PRO A 54 4.05 1.08 -10.47
C PRO A 54 4.65 0.41 -9.22
N PHE A 55 3.89 0.39 -8.13
CA PHE A 55 4.32 -0.24 -6.89
C PHE A 55 4.56 -1.76 -7.03
N TRP A 56 3.73 -2.48 -7.80
CA TRP A 56 4.00 -3.90 -8.09
C TRP A 56 5.37 -4.09 -8.75
N ARG A 57 5.75 -3.22 -9.71
CA ARG A 57 7.07 -3.28 -10.34
C ARG A 57 8.19 -3.00 -9.33
N ASP A 58 8.00 -2.04 -8.43
CA ASP A 58 8.98 -1.73 -7.39
C ASP A 58 9.22 -2.92 -6.46
N VAL A 59 8.16 -3.67 -6.13
CA VAL A 59 8.23 -4.92 -5.37
C VAL A 59 8.97 -6.00 -6.16
N GLN A 60 8.68 -6.17 -7.46
CA GLN A 60 9.40 -7.12 -8.32
C GLN A 60 10.89 -6.79 -8.46
N ASN A 61 11.23 -5.50 -8.55
CA ASN A 61 12.61 -5.04 -8.67
C ASN A 61 13.39 -5.21 -7.35
N SER A 62 12.74 -4.91 -6.23
CA SER A 62 13.38 -4.96 -4.91
C SER A 62 13.44 -6.38 -4.32
N GLN A 63 12.56 -7.28 -4.75
CA GLN A 63 12.43 -8.67 -4.29
C GLN A 63 12.56 -8.82 -2.76
N PRO A 64 11.67 -8.18 -1.98
CA PRO A 64 11.73 -8.26 -0.52
C PRO A 64 11.70 -9.73 -0.06
N LYS A 65 12.58 -10.07 0.89
CA LYS A 65 12.70 -11.41 1.48
C LYS A 65 12.00 -11.53 2.82
N THR A 66 11.66 -10.40 3.45
CA THR A 66 10.94 -10.34 4.72
C THR A 66 9.75 -9.39 4.62
N TYR A 67 8.76 -9.57 5.50
CA TYR A 67 7.62 -8.68 5.58
C TYR A 67 8.05 -7.27 5.98
N SER A 68 9.06 -7.14 6.85
CA SER A 68 9.64 -5.84 7.24
C SER A 68 10.16 -5.05 6.02
N GLN A 69 10.93 -5.68 5.14
CA GLN A 69 11.42 -5.04 3.91
C GLN A 69 10.26 -4.58 3.01
N LEU A 70 9.20 -5.37 2.94
CA LEU A 70 7.99 -5.00 2.19
C LEU A 70 7.29 -3.79 2.82
N VAL A 71 7.21 -3.72 4.16
CA VAL A 71 6.66 -2.56 4.88
C VAL A 71 7.44 -1.29 4.55
N ASP A 72 8.77 -1.35 4.50
CA ASP A 72 9.60 -0.20 4.12
C ASP A 72 9.28 0.30 2.70
N LEU A 73 9.09 -0.61 1.74
CA LEU A 73 8.67 -0.26 0.39
C LEU A 73 7.30 0.41 0.38
N VAL A 74 6.34 -0.11 1.15
CA VAL A 74 5.00 0.48 1.29
C VAL A 74 5.08 1.89 1.88
N GLN A 75 5.88 2.10 2.93
CA GLN A 75 6.03 3.43 3.54
C GLN A 75 6.64 4.43 2.56
N ARG A 76 7.66 4.01 1.79
CA ARG A 76 8.28 4.86 0.76
C ARG A 76 7.26 5.27 -0.32
N GLU A 77 6.43 4.33 -0.78
CA GLU A 77 5.36 4.63 -1.74
C GLU A 77 4.34 5.62 -1.16
N ILE A 78 3.90 5.40 0.08
CA ILE A 78 2.96 6.29 0.77
C ILE A 78 3.53 7.70 0.88
N TRP A 79 4.76 7.85 1.36
CA TRP A 79 5.40 9.15 1.52
C TRP A 79 5.61 9.85 0.19
N SER A 80 6.00 9.13 -0.87
CA SER A 80 6.13 9.68 -2.21
C SER A 80 4.79 10.26 -2.71
N LYS A 81 3.70 9.49 -2.59
CA LYS A 81 2.36 9.94 -3.01
C LYS A 81 1.84 11.10 -2.16
N GLU A 82 2.06 11.08 -0.85
CA GLU A 82 1.66 12.17 0.03
C GLU A 82 2.46 13.45 -0.25
N THR A 83 3.75 13.34 -0.54
CA THR A 83 4.61 14.48 -0.90
C THR A 83 4.12 15.15 -2.18
N ILE A 84 3.81 14.36 -3.23
CA ILE A 84 3.26 14.88 -4.50
C ILE A 84 1.93 15.59 -4.23
N LYS A 85 1.00 14.92 -3.53
CA LYS A 85 -0.32 15.47 -3.21
C LYS A 85 -0.22 16.79 -2.43
N ASN A 86 0.69 16.87 -1.46
CA ASN A 86 0.89 18.08 -0.67
C ASN A 86 1.44 19.23 -1.52
N ARG A 87 2.37 18.94 -2.46
CA ARG A 87 2.89 19.93 -3.41
C ARG A 87 1.80 20.45 -4.34
N GLU A 88 0.99 19.57 -4.92
CA GLU A 88 -0.14 19.95 -5.77
C GLU A 88 -1.16 20.80 -5.03
N LYS A 89 -1.47 20.44 -3.78
CA LYS A 89 -2.36 21.22 -2.92
C LYS A 89 -1.80 22.62 -2.66
N ALA A 90 -0.53 22.73 -2.29
CA ALA A 90 0.12 24.02 -2.04
C ALA A 90 0.16 24.90 -3.30
N GLU A 91 0.38 24.31 -4.47
CA GLU A 91 0.35 25.05 -5.74
C GLU A 91 -1.06 25.54 -6.09
N LYS A 92 -2.08 24.68 -5.91
CA LYS A 92 -3.47 25.06 -6.10
C LYS A 92 -3.86 26.22 -5.17
N GLU A 93 -3.50 26.13 -3.89
CA GLU A 93 -3.76 27.20 -2.92
C GLU A 93 -3.06 28.51 -3.30
N ARG A 94 -1.83 28.45 -3.82
CA ARG A 94 -1.14 29.65 -4.34
C ARG A 94 -1.90 30.27 -5.51
N ARG A 95 -2.31 29.45 -6.49
CA ARG A 95 -3.08 29.91 -7.67
C ARG A 95 -4.43 30.52 -7.26
N ASP A 96 -5.11 29.89 -6.32
CA ASP A 96 -6.40 30.37 -5.81
C ASP A 96 -6.26 31.70 -5.05
N ARG A 97 -5.16 31.91 -4.33
CA ARG A 97 -4.85 33.22 -3.70
C ARG A 97 -4.64 34.31 -4.75
N TYR A 98 -3.77 34.07 -5.75
CA TYR A 98 -3.54 35.05 -6.82
C TYR A 98 -4.83 35.42 -7.57
N ARG A 99 -5.76 34.47 -7.76
CA ARG A 99 -7.04 34.74 -8.42
C ARG A 99 -7.98 35.64 -7.58
N ARG A 100 -7.89 35.61 -6.26
CA ARG A 100 -8.74 36.43 -5.36
C ARG A 100 -8.24 37.85 -5.17
N GLU A 101 -6.96 38.08 -5.44
CA GLU A 101 -6.30 39.38 -5.32
C GLU A 101 -6.36 40.21 -6.63
N MET A 102 -6.99 39.66 -7.67
CA MET A 102 -7.31 40.30 -8.96
C MET A 102 -8.81 40.62 -9.03
#